data_AF-A0A3R8ZE66-F1
#
_entry.id   AF-A0A3R8ZE66-F1
#
_cell.length_a   1.000
_cell.length_b   1.000
_cell.length_c   1.000
_cell.angle_alpha   90.00
_cell.angle_beta   90.00
_cell.angle_gamma   90.00
#
_symmetry.space_group_name_H-M   'P 1'
#
loop_
_entity.id
_entity.type
_entity.pdbx_description
1 polymer ?
#
loop_
_entity_poly.entity_id
_entity_poly.type
_entity_poly.pdbx_seq_one_letter_code
_entity_poly.pdbx_strand_id
1 'polypeptide(L)' 'MSEMMGEEIKRWTARRKTALVLEIIQGKTSVAAASRQFDLTPA' A
#
# COMPACT_ATOMS: atom_id res chain seq x y z
N MET A 1 -0.26 19.33 -16.62
CA MET A 1 -0.65 17.95 -16.25
C MET A 1 0.58 17.22 -15.72
N SER A 2 0.98 17.45 -14.46
CA SER A 2 2.16 16.78 -13.88
C SER A 2 2.16 16.82 -12.34
N GLU A 3 1.05 16.44 -11.71
CA GLU A 3 0.98 16.36 -10.23
C GLU A 3 0.25 15.08 -9.75
N MET A 4 0.34 13.99 -10.51
CA MET A 4 -0.15 12.68 -10.05
C MET A 4 0.82 11.53 -10.38
N MET A 5 2.13 11.72 -10.21
CA MET A 5 2.95 10.57 -9.81
C MET A 5 2.74 10.44 -8.31
N GLY A 6 1.80 9.59 -7.90
CA GLY A 6 1.46 9.35 -6.50
C GLY A 6 2.74 9.18 -5.69
N GLU A 7 2.83 9.91 -4.58
CA GLU A 7 4.02 9.95 -3.72
C GLU A 7 4.53 8.53 -3.46
N GLU A 8 5.65 8.18 -4.06
CA GLU A 8 6.32 6.91 -3.82
C GLU A 8 6.54 6.77 -2.32
N ILE A 9 6.02 5.70 -1.72
CA ILE A 9 6.06 5.49 -0.27
C ILE A 9 7.51 5.17 0.13
N LYS A 10 8.29 6.22 0.42
CA LYS A 10 9.68 6.08 0.89
C LYS A 10 9.80 5.44 2.28
N ARG A 11 8.72 5.46 3.07
CA ARG A 11 8.69 4.90 4.44
C ARG A 11 7.31 4.39 4.82
N TRP A 12 7.29 3.16 5.35
CA TRP A 12 6.12 2.55 5.98
C TRP A 12 6.00 2.94 7.45
N THR A 13 5.27 4.02 7.71
CA THR A 13 4.86 4.41 9.07
C THR A 13 3.74 3.49 9.58
N ALA A 14 3.57 3.42 10.90
CA ALA A 14 2.50 2.63 11.51
C ALA A 14 1.12 2.98 10.92
N ARG A 15 0.84 4.29 10.76
CA ARG A 15 -0.42 4.77 10.17
C ARG A 15 -0.68 4.23 8.76
N ARG A 16 0.34 4.18 7.90
CA ARG A 16 0.20 3.64 6.53
C ARG A 16 -0.03 2.14 6.54
N LYS A 17 0.73 1.40 7.36
CA LYS A 17 0.54 -0.07 7.50
C LYS A 17 -0.89 -0.39 7.91
N THR A 18 -1.42 0.31 8.92
CA THR A 18 -2.80 0.09 9.38
C THR A 18 -3.82 0.43 8.31
N ALA A 19 -3.65 1.53 7.57
CA ALA A 19 -4.54 1.88 6.46
C ALA A 19 -4.58 0.78 5.39
N LEU A 20 -3.41 0.29 4.96
CA LEU A 20 -3.33 -0.80 3.98
C LEU A 20 -4.00 -2.09 4.48
N VAL A 21 -3.76 -2.47 5.74
CA VAL A 21 -4.38 -3.66 6.35
C VAL A 21 -5.90 -3.53 6.39
N LEU A 22 -6.43 -2.34 6.71
CA LEU A 22 -7.88 -2.10 6.71
C LEU A 22 -8.48 -2.26 5.31
N GLU A 23 -7.80 -1.78 4.27
CA GLU A 23 -8.27 -1.95 2.88
C GLU A 23 -8.27 -3.43 2.45
N ILE A 24 -7.29 -4.21 2.90
CA ILE A 24 -7.22 -5.66 2.65
C ILE A 24 -8.39 -6.37 3.35
N ILE A 25 -8.64 -6.08 4.63
CA ILE A 25 -9.71 -6.71 5.41
C ILE A 25 -11.09 -6.33 4.85
N GLN A 26 -11.25 -5.10 4.37
CA GLN A 26 -12.47 -4.63 3.71
C GLN A 26 -12.66 -5.19 2.29
N GLY A 27 -11.70 -5.95 1.76
CA GLY A 27 -11.76 -6.56 0.42
C GLY A 27 -11.58 -5.55 -0.73
N LYS A 28 -11.11 -4.33 -0.45
CA LYS A 28 -10.86 -3.30 -1.48
C LYS A 28 -9.58 -3.57 -2.26
N THR A 29 -8.61 -4.21 -1.61
CA THR A 29 -7.37 -4.69 -2.23
C THR A 29 -7.04 -6.08 -1.71
N SER A 30 -6.17 -6.80 -2.41
CA SER A 30 -5.67 -8.10 -1.96
C SER A 30 -4.22 -7.99 -1.52
N VAL A 31 -3.78 -8.91 -0.67
CA VAL A 31 -2.37 -8.99 -0.23
C VAL A 31 -1.43 -9.08 -1.43
N ALA A 32 -1.79 -9.87 -2.46
CA ALA A 32 -0.98 -10.04 -3.67
C ALA A 32 -0.89 -8.75 -4.51
N ALA A 33 -1.99 -8.00 -4.63
CA ALA A 33 -2.01 -6.74 -5.36
C ALA A 33 -1.19 -5.66 -4.61
N ALA A 34 -1.38 -5.54 -3.29
CA ALA A 34 -0.62 -4.61 -2.46
C ALA A 34 0.88 -4.93 -2.45
N SER A 35 1.24 -6.22 -2.37
CA SER A 35 2.63 -6.68 -2.40
C SER A 35 3.34 -6.26 -3.69
N ARG A 36 2.69 -6.41 -4.85
CA ARG A 36 3.24 -5.98 -6.15
C ARG A 36 3.29 -4.46 -6.31
N GLN A 37 2.31 -3.75 -5.77
CA GLN A 37 2.21 -2.30 -5.92
C GLN A 37 3.23 -1.55 -5.06
N PHE A 38 3.58 -2.11 -3.91
CA PHE A 38 4.45 -1.47 -2.92
C PHE A 38 5.76 -2.23 -2.67
N ASP A 39 6.07 -3.21 -3.52
CA ASP A 39 7.23 -4.13 -3.40
C ASP A 39 7.38 -4.70 -1.98
N LEU A 40 6.25 -5.03 -1.35
CA LEU A 40 6.25 -5.61 -0.01
C LEU A 40 6.48 -7.11 -0.12
N THR A 41 7.60 -7.59 0.42
CA THR A 41 7.79 -9.03 0.60
C THR A 41 6.83 -9.53 1.68
N PRO A 42 6.09 -10.62 1.44
CA PRO A 42 5.44 -11.34 2.52
C PRO A 42 6.55 -11.94 3.38
N ALA A 43 6.80 -11.33 4.54
CA ALA A 43 7.71 -11.84 5.57
C ALA A 43 6.89 -12.57 6.65
#